data_AF-A0ABD0BF76-F1
#
_entry.id   AF-A0ABD0BF76-F1
#
_cell.length_a   1.000
_cell.length_b   1.000
_cell.length_c   1.000
_cell.angle_alpha   90.00
_cell.angle_beta   90.00
_cell.angle_gamma   90.00
#
_symmetry.space_group_name_H-M   'P 1'
#
loop_
_entity.id
_entity.type
_entity.pdbx_description
1 polymer ?
#
loop_
_entity_poly.entity_id
_entity_poly.type
_entity_poly.pdbx_seq_one_letter_code
_entity_poly.pdbx_strand_id
1 'polypeptide(L)'
;MTQIFSRRRFLGATALATAGSIGVLTACSQGDSQPSGADSSSDKHVDYSAISGHLVVLSTGGTIASTNVDGALVPTVSGEELVAPVYKKFSKDKLTIEVRQVSQLDSSAMTLKDTDNIIREVLKTVKEDNVTGVIVTHGTDSMEESAIAVDTFLSGDKPVVFTGSMLPFDDPHTDGPDNLTLAVTAATDPKNQGKGTFIAFGGTLIRARGAYKSHTSEKDGFRTNAGEDLVRPKPLDFKPLESYRVDIIAAYPGAPRALVDAAISTGAQALVIEGMGAGNVGGDIAEGIVAAAEKNIPIVMTTRVDAGLVEGTYGGAGGGATLAQKGVIGSNYLRAGQSRIVLAAALATGADPKVLFSEA
;
A
#
# COMPACT_ATOMS: atom_id res chain seq x y z
N MET A 1 23.91 -1.45 -62.79
CA MET A 1 25.23 -0.81 -62.70
C MET A 1 25.10 0.59 -63.26
N THR A 2 24.75 1.55 -62.40
CA THR A 2 25.64 2.54 -61.75
C THR A 2 25.67 3.82 -62.58
N GLN A 3 25.17 4.93 -62.02
CA GLN A 3 25.47 6.36 -62.33
C GLN A 3 24.56 7.19 -61.40
N ILE A 4 25.04 7.61 -60.22
CA ILE A 4 25.68 8.90 -59.91
C ILE A 4 24.73 10.09 -60.12
N PHE A 5 24.19 10.61 -59.00
CA PHE A 5 23.37 11.83 -58.95
C PHE A 5 24.26 13.08 -58.91
N SER A 6 23.94 14.03 -59.79
CA SER A 6 24.38 15.43 -59.75
C SER A 6 23.17 16.32 -59.43
N ARG A 7 23.29 17.23 -58.45
CA ARG A 7 22.35 18.34 -58.25
C ARG A 7 23.11 19.62 -57.87
N ARG A 8 22.99 20.64 -58.74
CA ARG A 8 23.15 22.09 -58.48
C ARG A 8 21.94 22.74 -59.16
N ARG A 9 21.01 23.38 -58.43
CA ARG A 9 20.97 24.75 -57.87
C ARG A 9 20.13 25.70 -58.75
N PHE A 10 19.66 26.78 -58.11
CA PHE A 10 19.05 28.03 -58.61
C PHE A 10 17.51 28.05 -58.61
N LEU A 11 16.80 29.10 -58.15
CA LEU A 11 17.13 30.37 -57.46
C LEU A 11 15.80 31.00 -56.98
N GLY A 12 15.76 31.67 -55.82
CA GLY A 12 15.59 33.14 -55.72
C GLY A 12 14.23 33.48 -55.07
N ALA A 13 13.98 34.59 -54.37
CA ALA A 13 14.73 35.76 -53.88
C ALA A 13 13.82 36.41 -52.79
N THR A 14 14.28 36.75 -51.59
CA THR A 14 14.93 38.01 -51.12
C THR A 14 14.00 39.23 -50.94
N ALA A 15 13.90 39.74 -49.70
CA ALA A 15 14.10 41.15 -49.25
C ALA A 15 13.83 41.24 -47.72
N LEU A 16 14.82 41.48 -46.83
CA LEU A 16 15.51 42.73 -46.44
C LEU A 16 14.59 43.80 -45.81
N ALA A 17 14.91 44.53 -44.73
CA ALA A 17 16.10 44.61 -43.88
C ALA A 17 15.88 45.62 -42.70
N THR A 18 16.68 45.44 -41.62
CA THR A 18 17.40 46.47 -40.81
C THR A 18 16.61 47.54 -40.01
N ALA A 19 17.05 48.06 -38.85
CA ALA A 19 18.26 47.94 -38.02
C ALA A 19 17.99 48.67 -36.68
N GLY A 20 18.89 48.51 -35.69
CA GLY A 20 19.15 49.58 -34.71
C GLY A 20 19.34 49.16 -33.26
N SER A 21 20.60 48.96 -32.87
CA SER A 21 21.10 48.73 -31.51
C SER A 21 21.04 49.99 -30.64
N ILE A 22 20.94 49.82 -29.31
CA ILE A 22 21.71 50.50 -28.24
C ILE A 22 21.38 49.79 -26.92
N GLY A 23 22.42 49.40 -26.16
CA GLY A 23 22.30 48.68 -24.90
C GLY A 23 22.16 49.60 -23.69
N VAL A 24 21.73 49.00 -22.57
CA VAL A 24 22.08 49.41 -21.20
C VAL A 24 22.19 48.15 -20.35
N LEU A 25 23.39 47.94 -19.79
CA LEU A 25 23.64 47.08 -18.64
C LEU A 25 23.02 47.74 -17.40
N THR A 26 22.14 47.03 -16.70
CA THR A 26 21.84 47.34 -15.30
C THR A 26 21.80 46.02 -14.51
N ALA A 27 22.75 45.90 -13.60
CA ALA A 27 22.80 44.91 -12.54
C ALA A 27 21.98 45.40 -11.32
N CYS A 28 21.78 44.49 -10.36
CA CYS A 28 21.11 44.63 -9.06
C CYS A 28 19.57 44.52 -9.13
N SER A 29 18.87 43.77 -8.29
CA SER A 29 19.22 43.19 -6.99
C SER A 29 18.34 41.95 -6.70
N GLN A 30 18.87 41.11 -5.81
CA GLN A 30 18.22 40.04 -5.10
C GLN A 30 16.74 40.29 -4.78
N GLY A 31 15.91 39.33 -5.17
CA GLY A 31 14.63 39.05 -4.54
C GLY A 31 14.70 37.62 -4.02
N ASP A 32 15.41 37.42 -2.92
CA ASP A 32 15.30 36.22 -2.11
C ASP A 32 13.86 36.15 -1.58
N SER A 33 12.97 35.50 -2.33
CA SER A 33 11.72 35.02 -1.76
C SER A 33 12.03 33.74 -0.98
N GLN A 34 12.56 33.94 0.23
CA GLN A 34 12.48 32.96 1.30
C GLN A 34 11.05 32.43 1.40
N PRO A 35 10.82 31.11 1.52
CA PRO A 35 9.55 30.63 2.04
C PRO A 35 9.47 31.11 3.49
N SER A 36 8.63 32.12 3.72
CA SER A 36 8.26 32.59 5.05
C SER A 36 7.50 31.49 5.78
N GLY A 37 8.02 31.07 6.92
CA GLY A 37 7.32 30.20 7.86
C GLY A 37 7.65 28.72 7.69
N ALA A 38 8.89 28.35 8.03
CA ALA A 38 9.07 27.09 8.72
C ALA A 38 8.26 27.19 10.02
N ASP A 39 7.05 26.64 10.00
CA ASP A 39 6.36 26.29 11.24
C ASP A 39 7.23 25.19 11.84
N SER A 40 8.12 25.59 12.76
CA SER A 40 8.81 24.66 13.62
C SER A 40 7.73 23.80 14.25
N SER A 41 7.61 22.56 13.81
CA SER A 41 6.73 21.58 14.43
C SER A 41 7.08 21.60 15.91
N SER A 42 6.23 22.23 16.72
CA SER A 42 6.34 22.10 18.15
C SER A 42 6.23 20.61 18.41
N ASP A 43 7.35 19.97 18.72
CA ASP A 43 7.39 18.63 19.28
C ASP A 43 6.53 18.73 20.55
N LYS A 44 5.23 18.43 20.39
CA LYS A 44 4.35 18.26 21.53
C LYS A 44 4.88 17.01 22.18
N HIS A 45 5.73 17.21 23.19
CA HIS A 45 6.27 16.14 23.98
C HIS A 45 5.10 15.26 24.44
N VAL A 46 5.02 14.04 23.89
CA VAL A 46 3.94 13.12 24.23
C VAL A 46 4.21 12.62 25.64
N ASP A 47 3.31 12.94 26.56
CA ASP A 47 3.37 12.41 27.92
C ASP A 47 2.91 10.95 27.93
N TYR A 48 3.85 10.04 27.68
CA TYR A 48 3.60 8.59 27.70
C TYR A 48 3.11 8.07 29.05
N SER A 49 3.31 8.83 30.15
CA SER A 49 2.83 8.45 31.49
C SER A 49 1.33 8.70 31.68
N ALA A 50 0.70 9.48 30.79
CA ALA A 50 -0.73 9.74 30.80
C ALA A 50 -1.54 8.71 30.01
N ILE A 51 -0.90 7.95 29.11
CA ILE A 51 -1.55 6.94 28.28
C ILE A 51 -2.05 5.78 29.15
N SER A 52 -3.29 5.36 28.89
CA SER A 52 -3.98 4.30 29.61
C SER A 52 -4.75 3.38 28.67
N GLY A 53 -5.04 2.17 29.15
CA GLY A 53 -5.80 1.17 28.41
C GLY A 53 -5.23 -0.23 28.57
N HIS A 54 -5.81 -1.17 27.83
CA HIS A 54 -5.30 -2.53 27.71
C HIS A 54 -5.13 -2.86 26.23
N LEU A 55 -3.88 -3.06 25.84
CA LEU A 55 -3.52 -3.42 24.48
C LEU A 55 -3.14 -4.89 24.41
N VAL A 56 -3.48 -5.53 23.30
CA VAL A 56 -2.96 -6.85 22.95
C VAL A 56 -2.06 -6.71 21.73
N VAL A 57 -0.82 -7.16 21.85
CA VAL A 57 0.15 -7.24 20.76
C VAL A 57 0.12 -8.67 20.22
N LEU A 58 -0.34 -8.81 18.99
CA LEU A 58 -0.31 -10.05 18.22
C LEU A 58 1.00 -10.11 17.43
N SER A 59 1.90 -11.00 17.83
CA SER A 59 3.20 -11.15 17.18
C SER A 59 3.14 -12.15 16.03
N THR A 60 3.51 -11.71 14.83
CA THR A 60 3.54 -12.56 13.61
C THR A 60 4.95 -12.82 13.06
N GLY A 61 5.97 -12.23 13.69
CA GLY A 61 7.37 -12.29 13.26
C GLY A 61 7.83 -11.02 12.55
N GLY A 62 8.53 -11.17 11.43
CA GLY A 62 9.10 -10.07 10.65
C GLY A 62 10.46 -9.56 11.13
N THR A 63 11.02 -8.61 10.39
CA THR A 63 12.33 -7.98 10.66
C THR A 63 12.43 -7.43 12.09
N ILE A 64 11.32 -6.91 12.64
CA ILE A 64 11.26 -6.34 13.99
C ILE A 64 11.56 -7.37 15.10
N ALA A 65 11.31 -8.65 14.82
CA ALA A 65 11.61 -9.77 15.72
C ALA A 65 12.83 -10.58 15.25
N SER A 66 13.56 -10.10 14.24
CA SER A 66 14.69 -10.81 13.63
C SER A 66 16.03 -10.27 14.12
N THR A 67 17.03 -11.14 14.19
CA THR A 67 18.44 -10.79 14.43
C THR A 67 19.32 -11.30 13.30
N ASN A 68 20.55 -10.81 13.23
CA ASN A 68 21.53 -11.30 12.27
C ASN A 68 22.16 -12.61 12.76
N VAL A 69 21.90 -13.69 12.04
CA VAL A 69 22.54 -15.00 12.23
C VAL A 69 23.33 -15.32 10.96
N ASP A 70 24.65 -15.26 11.04
CA ASP A 70 25.58 -15.54 9.92
C ASP A 70 25.29 -14.74 8.62
N GLY A 71 24.86 -13.49 8.75
CA GLY A 71 24.54 -12.61 7.63
C GLY A 71 23.11 -12.72 7.11
N ALA A 72 22.30 -13.62 7.66
CA ALA A 72 20.88 -13.76 7.35
C ALA A 72 20.01 -13.23 8.50
N LEU A 73 18.86 -12.65 8.15
CA LEU A 73 17.87 -12.23 9.14
C LEU A 73 16.99 -13.42 9.51
N VAL A 74 16.98 -13.78 10.80
CA VAL A 74 16.20 -14.90 11.33
C VAL A 74 15.34 -14.37 12.47
N PRO A 75 14.04 -14.71 12.54
CA PRO A 75 13.18 -14.30 13.65
C PRO A 75 13.61 -15.04 14.93
N THR A 76 14.37 -14.41 15.81
CA THR A 76 14.89 -15.02 17.05
C THR A 76 14.34 -14.40 18.33
N VAL A 77 13.60 -13.30 18.24
CA VAL A 77 13.15 -12.49 19.39
C VAL A 77 11.68 -12.79 19.67
N SER A 78 11.33 -13.03 20.93
CA SER A 78 9.93 -13.24 21.31
C SER A 78 9.13 -11.93 21.28
N GLY A 79 7.81 -12.00 21.18
CA GLY A 79 6.98 -10.80 21.26
C GLY A 79 7.15 -10.03 22.58
N GLU A 80 7.31 -10.73 23.70
CA GLU A 80 7.53 -10.14 25.02
C GLU A 80 8.89 -9.42 25.09
N GLU A 81 9.94 -10.03 24.55
CA GLU A 81 11.27 -9.43 24.45
C GLU A 81 11.25 -8.18 23.58
N LEU A 82 10.49 -8.20 22.47
CA LEU A 82 10.29 -7.06 21.59
C LEU A 82 9.57 -5.89 22.29
N VAL A 83 8.52 -6.17 23.06
CA VAL A 83 7.70 -5.15 23.72
C VAL A 83 8.36 -4.58 24.98
N ALA A 84 9.16 -5.38 25.69
CA ALA A 84 9.70 -5.01 27.00
C ALA A 84 10.48 -3.67 27.05
N PRO A 85 11.35 -3.32 26.08
CA PRO A 85 12.04 -2.03 26.06
C PRO A 85 11.09 -0.84 25.90
N VAL A 86 10.05 -0.99 25.06
CA VAL A 86 9.07 0.06 24.77
C VAL A 86 8.13 0.25 25.95
N TYR A 87 7.69 -0.83 26.59
CA TYR A 87 6.74 -0.76 27.70
C TYR A 87 7.30 0.02 28.91
N LYS A 88 8.63 0.10 29.08
CA LYS A 88 9.28 0.92 30.12
C LYS A 88 8.98 2.43 30.00
N LYS A 89 8.58 2.91 28.82
CA LYS A 89 8.22 4.32 28.59
C LYS A 89 6.85 4.69 29.18
N PHE A 90 5.99 3.70 29.46
CA PHE A 90 4.59 3.92 29.85
C PHE A 90 4.34 3.59 31.32
N SER A 91 3.29 4.19 31.89
CA SER A 91 2.87 3.91 33.27
C SER A 91 2.17 2.55 33.36
N LYS A 92 2.81 1.55 33.97
CA LYS A 92 2.25 0.19 34.12
C LYS A 92 0.95 0.14 34.94
N ASP A 93 0.72 1.12 35.81
CA ASP A 93 -0.54 1.25 36.57
C ASP A 93 -1.72 1.72 35.70
N LYS A 94 -1.45 2.25 34.51
CA LYS A 94 -2.45 2.83 33.61
C LYS A 94 -2.59 2.06 32.30
N LEU A 95 -1.48 1.56 31.76
CA LEU A 95 -1.41 0.81 30.52
C LEU A 95 -0.99 -0.62 30.79
N THR A 96 -1.81 -1.58 30.34
CA THR A 96 -1.45 -3.00 30.27
C THR A 96 -1.16 -3.36 28.83
N ILE A 97 -0.04 -4.06 28.58
CA ILE A 97 0.26 -4.64 27.27
C ILE A 97 0.39 -6.15 27.45
N GLU A 98 -0.56 -6.89 26.88
CA GLU A 98 -0.51 -8.34 26.75
C GLU A 98 0.13 -8.70 25.41
N VAL A 99 0.99 -9.72 25.37
CA VAL A 99 1.56 -10.23 24.12
C VAL A 99 1.06 -11.63 23.85
N ARG A 100 0.64 -11.88 22.60
CA ARG A 100 0.20 -13.19 22.13
C ARG A 100 0.95 -13.53 20.85
N GLN A 101 1.66 -14.65 20.85
CA GLN A 101 2.31 -15.15 19.65
C GLN A 101 1.26 -15.79 18.73
N VAL A 102 1.10 -15.24 17.53
CA VAL A 102 0.18 -15.76 16.50
C VAL A 102 0.93 -16.61 15.48
N SER A 103 2.09 -16.13 15.03
CA SER A 103 2.95 -16.83 14.07
C SER A 103 4.39 -16.28 14.17
N GLN A 104 5.34 -16.91 13.48
CA GLN A 104 6.73 -16.45 13.42
C GLN A 104 7.26 -16.70 12.00
N LEU A 105 6.74 -15.93 11.05
CA LEU A 105 6.97 -16.14 9.62
C LEU A 105 7.72 -14.95 8.99
N ASP A 106 8.45 -15.25 7.92
CA ASP A 106 8.88 -14.23 6.96
C ASP A 106 7.66 -13.77 6.16
N SER A 107 7.40 -12.46 6.14
CA SER A 107 6.29 -11.85 5.42
C SER A 107 6.29 -12.17 3.93
N SER A 108 7.46 -12.37 3.32
CA SER A 108 7.59 -12.73 1.90
C SER A 108 7.05 -14.13 1.57
N ALA A 109 6.97 -15.00 2.58
CA ALA A 109 6.51 -16.37 2.45
C ALA A 109 5.05 -16.58 2.91
N MET A 110 4.34 -15.51 3.32
CA MET A 110 2.98 -15.61 3.83
C MET A 110 1.97 -15.97 2.74
N THR A 111 1.05 -16.86 3.11
CA THR A 111 -0.06 -17.30 2.26
C THR A 111 -1.38 -16.68 2.72
N LEU A 112 -2.43 -16.81 1.90
CA LEU A 112 -3.78 -16.38 2.31
C LEU A 112 -4.29 -17.13 3.56
N LYS A 113 -3.81 -18.35 3.81
CA LYS A 113 -4.11 -19.09 5.04
C LYS A 113 -3.49 -18.43 6.27
N ASP A 114 -2.28 -17.90 6.14
CA ASP A 114 -1.61 -17.17 7.22
C ASP A 114 -2.31 -15.83 7.46
N THR A 115 -2.70 -15.14 6.39
CA THR A 115 -3.54 -13.93 6.47
C THR A 115 -4.87 -14.22 7.16
N ASP A 116 -5.55 -15.33 6.83
CA ASP A 116 -6.79 -15.76 7.51
C ASP A 116 -6.60 -15.98 9.01
N ASN A 117 -5.47 -16.55 9.42
CA ASN A 117 -5.15 -16.74 10.84
C ASN A 117 -5.00 -15.39 11.56
N ILE A 118 -4.31 -14.41 10.94
CA ILE A 118 -4.17 -13.06 11.48
C ILE A 118 -5.53 -12.39 11.64
N ILE A 119 -6.37 -12.44 10.60
CA ILE A 119 -7.72 -11.86 10.65
C ILE A 119 -8.52 -12.48 11.80
N ARG A 120 -8.50 -13.81 11.95
CA ARG A 120 -9.23 -14.48 13.03
C ARG A 120 -8.77 -14.04 14.42
N GLU A 121 -7.46 -13.99 14.67
CA GLU A 121 -6.94 -13.59 15.98
C GLU A 121 -7.21 -12.11 16.28
N VAL A 122 -7.10 -11.23 15.28
CA VAL A 122 -7.48 -9.81 15.45
C VAL A 122 -8.97 -9.70 15.77
N LEU A 123 -9.84 -10.28 14.96
CA LEU A 123 -11.30 -10.19 15.12
C LEU A 123 -11.80 -10.82 16.43
N LYS A 124 -11.11 -11.84 16.93
CA LYS A 124 -11.35 -12.42 18.25
C LYS A 124 -10.94 -11.45 19.35
N THR A 125 -9.73 -10.88 19.25
CA THR A 125 -9.15 -10.02 20.28
C THR A 125 -9.90 -8.71 20.44
N VAL A 126 -10.31 -8.06 19.33
CA VAL A 126 -11.08 -6.81 19.41
C VAL A 126 -12.46 -7.00 20.08
N LYS A 127 -12.99 -8.21 20.15
CA LYS A 127 -14.26 -8.50 20.83
C LYS A 127 -14.13 -8.62 22.35
N GLU A 128 -12.91 -8.66 22.90
CA GLU A 128 -12.69 -8.74 24.34
C GLU A 128 -12.97 -7.40 25.01
N ASP A 129 -13.93 -7.34 25.95
CA ASP A 129 -14.45 -6.10 26.54
C ASP A 129 -13.38 -5.24 27.20
N ASN A 130 -12.36 -5.88 27.80
CA ASN A 130 -11.27 -5.20 28.46
C ASN A 130 -10.23 -4.62 27.49
N VAL A 131 -10.21 -5.03 26.21
CA VAL A 131 -9.21 -4.58 25.24
C VAL A 131 -9.60 -3.22 24.64
N THR A 132 -8.66 -2.27 24.67
CA THR A 132 -8.79 -0.92 24.11
C THR A 132 -8.42 -0.87 22.63
N GLY A 133 -7.41 -1.64 22.21
CA GLY A 133 -6.91 -1.69 20.84
C GLY A 133 -5.96 -2.86 20.63
N VAL A 134 -5.69 -3.20 19.37
CA VAL A 134 -4.83 -4.32 19.00
C VAL A 134 -3.64 -3.81 18.18
N ILE A 135 -2.45 -4.32 18.47
CA ILE A 135 -1.25 -4.09 17.68
C ILE A 135 -0.86 -5.40 17.02
N VAL A 136 -0.45 -5.35 15.75
CA VAL A 136 0.08 -6.52 15.03
C VAL A 136 1.51 -6.21 14.63
N THR A 137 2.49 -6.93 15.18
CA THR A 137 3.87 -6.85 14.68
C THR A 137 4.00 -7.78 13.48
N HIS A 138 4.51 -7.25 12.37
CA HIS A 138 4.49 -7.92 11.08
C HIS A 138 5.74 -7.58 10.25
N GLY A 139 6.13 -8.51 9.38
CA GLY A 139 7.18 -8.25 8.39
C GLY A 139 6.71 -7.26 7.33
N THR A 140 7.62 -6.42 6.84
CA THR A 140 7.27 -5.28 5.98
C THR A 140 6.84 -5.65 4.57
N ASP A 141 7.19 -6.85 4.07
CA ASP A 141 7.02 -7.17 2.65
C ASP A 141 5.57 -7.43 2.26
N SER A 142 4.76 -7.93 3.19
CA SER A 142 3.32 -8.17 2.98
C SER A 142 2.42 -7.50 4.02
N MET A 143 2.95 -6.49 4.72
CA MET A 143 2.20 -5.76 5.74
C MET A 143 1.00 -5.03 5.14
N GLU A 144 1.14 -4.47 3.93
CA GLU A 144 0.07 -3.75 3.26
C GLU A 144 -1.11 -4.66 2.89
N GLU A 145 -0.86 -5.92 2.51
CA GLU A 145 -1.88 -6.93 2.25
C GLU A 145 -2.57 -7.38 3.53
N SER A 146 -1.81 -7.75 4.56
CA SER A 146 -2.39 -8.20 5.84
C SER A 146 -3.21 -7.11 6.51
N ALA A 147 -2.74 -5.86 6.45
CA ALA A 147 -3.43 -4.71 7.05
C ALA A 147 -4.76 -4.42 6.35
N ILE A 148 -4.82 -4.42 5.00
CA ILE A 148 -6.10 -4.22 4.30
C ILE A 148 -7.02 -5.44 4.43
N ALA A 149 -6.47 -6.65 4.55
CA ALA A 149 -7.28 -7.84 4.81
C ALA A 149 -8.04 -7.69 6.14
N VAL A 150 -7.34 -7.31 7.21
CA VAL A 150 -7.97 -7.00 8.51
C VAL A 150 -8.95 -5.83 8.38
N ASP A 151 -8.56 -4.74 7.73
CA ASP A 151 -9.44 -3.58 7.54
C ASP A 151 -10.73 -3.93 6.79
N THR A 152 -10.71 -4.92 5.90
CA THR A 152 -11.89 -5.33 5.14
C THR A 152 -12.93 -6.05 6.00
N PHE A 153 -12.53 -6.73 7.07
CA PHE A 153 -13.41 -7.53 7.93
C PHE A 153 -13.63 -6.94 9.32
N LEU A 154 -12.86 -5.93 9.72
CA LEU A 154 -12.90 -5.34 11.06
C LEU A 154 -14.21 -4.59 11.31
N SER A 155 -15.04 -5.09 12.22
CA SER A 155 -16.21 -4.37 12.71
C SER A 155 -15.96 -3.74 14.08
N GLY A 156 -16.71 -2.69 14.40
CA GLY A 156 -16.60 -1.95 15.66
C GLY A 156 -15.55 -0.84 15.64
N ASP A 157 -15.32 -0.27 16.82
CA ASP A 157 -14.60 1.01 16.95
C ASP A 157 -13.16 0.87 17.44
N LYS A 158 -12.72 -0.31 17.87
CA LYS A 158 -11.37 -0.47 18.42
C LYS A 158 -10.33 -0.40 17.30
N PRO A 159 -9.28 0.44 17.43
CA PRO A 159 -8.25 0.55 16.41
C PRO A 159 -7.39 -0.72 16.36
N VAL A 160 -6.98 -1.09 15.16
CA VAL A 160 -5.95 -2.12 14.93
C VAL A 160 -4.76 -1.45 14.25
N VAL A 161 -3.56 -1.64 14.80
CA VAL A 161 -2.35 -0.98 14.29
C VAL A 161 -1.29 -2.01 13.94
N PHE A 162 -1.00 -2.15 12.65
CA PHE A 162 0.13 -2.91 12.15
C PHE A 162 1.42 -2.10 12.32
N THR A 163 2.51 -2.77 12.65
CA THR A 163 3.83 -2.15 12.75
C THR A 163 4.93 -3.18 12.53
N GLY A 164 6.16 -2.71 12.32
CA GLY A 164 7.34 -3.52 12.04
C GLY A 164 8.60 -2.66 12.09
N SER A 165 9.65 -3.09 11.40
CA SER A 165 10.87 -2.33 11.25
C SER A 165 11.56 -2.63 9.92
N MET A 166 12.34 -1.68 9.42
CA MET A 166 13.24 -1.90 8.28
C MET A 166 14.55 -2.55 8.72
N LEU A 167 14.99 -2.26 9.95
CA LEU A 167 16.21 -2.79 10.52
C LEU A 167 15.91 -3.88 11.56
N PRO A 168 16.76 -4.92 11.67
CA PRO A 168 16.55 -6.00 12.62
C PRO A 168 16.64 -5.51 14.08
N PHE A 169 16.20 -6.36 15.01
CA PHE A 169 16.13 -6.05 16.43
C PHE A 169 17.49 -5.74 17.07
N ASP A 170 18.55 -6.41 16.62
CA ASP A 170 19.92 -6.26 17.11
C ASP A 170 20.71 -5.12 16.44
N ASP A 171 20.10 -4.41 15.47
CA ASP A 171 20.72 -3.22 14.89
C ASP A 171 20.75 -2.07 15.91
N PRO A 172 21.92 -1.44 16.18
CA PRO A 172 22.04 -0.32 17.12
C PRO A 172 21.15 0.89 16.77
N HIS A 173 20.74 1.01 15.51
CA HIS A 173 19.89 2.08 15.01
C HIS A 173 18.50 1.57 14.61
N THR A 174 18.05 0.43 15.14
CA THR A 174 16.75 -0.16 14.81
C THR A 174 15.59 0.84 14.97
N ASP A 175 14.67 0.84 14.01
CA ASP A 175 13.45 1.66 14.00
C ASP A 175 12.27 1.00 14.74
N GLY A 176 12.41 -0.28 15.12
CA GLY A 176 11.36 -1.06 15.78
C GLY A 176 10.79 -0.43 17.06
N PRO A 177 11.62 0.03 18.02
CA PRO A 177 11.13 0.64 19.26
C PRO A 177 10.29 1.90 19.04
N ASP A 178 10.65 2.73 18.06
CA ASP A 178 9.94 3.98 17.78
C ASP A 178 8.64 3.70 17.03
N ASN A 179 8.66 2.79 16.04
CA ASN A 179 7.45 2.32 15.36
C ASN A 179 6.45 1.68 16.33
N LEU A 180 6.93 0.85 17.27
CA LEU A 180 6.08 0.24 18.31
C LEU A 180 5.57 1.26 19.33
N THR A 181 6.37 2.27 19.70
CA THR A 181 5.91 3.39 20.56
C THR A 181 4.77 4.16 19.88
N LEU A 182 4.91 4.43 18.58
CA LEU A 182 3.87 5.05 17.76
C LEU A 182 2.61 4.18 17.69
N ALA A 183 2.77 2.86 17.52
CA ALA A 183 1.65 1.92 17.49
C ALA A 183 0.86 1.88 18.81
N VAL A 184 1.56 1.85 19.96
CA VAL A 184 0.94 1.94 21.29
C VAL A 184 0.16 3.24 21.45
N THR A 185 0.78 4.37 21.10
CA THR A 185 0.13 5.68 21.18
C THR A 185 -1.12 5.72 20.31
N ALA A 186 -1.02 5.27 19.05
CA ALA A 186 -2.13 5.26 18.11
C ALA A 186 -3.27 4.34 18.52
N ALA A 187 -2.97 3.15 19.06
CA ALA A 187 -3.98 2.17 19.48
C ALA A 187 -4.75 2.61 20.75
N THR A 188 -4.22 3.56 21.51
CA THR A 188 -4.88 4.12 22.71
C THR A 188 -5.55 5.47 22.48
N ASP A 189 -5.28 6.15 21.36
CA ASP A 189 -5.86 7.46 21.08
C ASP A 189 -7.35 7.34 20.70
N PRO A 190 -8.28 7.94 21.48
CA PRO A 190 -9.70 7.94 21.16
C PRO A 190 -10.03 8.52 19.78
N LYS A 191 -9.18 9.38 19.20
CA LYS A 191 -9.37 9.93 17.85
C LYS A 191 -9.22 8.90 16.74
N ASN A 192 -8.65 7.73 17.04
CA ASN A 192 -8.50 6.62 16.11
C ASN A 192 -9.63 5.59 16.21
N GLN A 193 -10.56 5.76 17.17
CA GLN A 193 -11.71 4.89 17.28
C GLN A 193 -12.64 5.04 16.07
N GLY A 194 -13.23 3.93 15.62
CA GLY A 194 -14.13 3.87 14.47
C GLY A 194 -13.43 4.04 13.11
N LYS A 195 -12.13 4.35 13.10
CA LYS A 195 -11.39 4.57 11.84
C LYS A 195 -10.92 3.26 11.21
N GLY A 196 -10.75 2.18 11.97
CA GLY A 196 -10.37 0.86 11.44
C GLY A 196 -8.88 0.56 11.62
N THR A 197 -8.23 0.04 10.57
CA THR A 197 -6.86 -0.47 10.65
C THR A 197 -5.84 0.55 10.16
N PHE A 198 -4.67 0.59 10.80
CA PHE A 198 -3.57 1.51 10.48
C PHE A 198 -2.25 0.77 10.32
N ILE A 199 -1.27 1.43 9.72
CA ILE A 199 0.15 1.09 9.75
C ILE A 199 0.88 2.24 10.47
N ALA A 200 1.61 1.92 11.55
CA ALA A 200 2.47 2.84 12.28
C ALA A 200 3.93 2.57 11.91
N PHE A 201 4.54 3.49 11.16
CA PHE A 201 5.87 3.29 10.58
C PHE A 201 6.57 4.62 10.26
N GLY A 202 7.87 4.73 10.53
CA GLY A 202 8.68 5.88 10.14
C GLY A 202 8.16 7.22 10.71
N GLY A 203 7.61 7.20 11.92
CA GLY A 203 7.01 8.38 12.56
C GLY A 203 5.63 8.78 12.02
N THR A 204 5.05 8.03 11.07
CA THR A 204 3.75 8.34 10.46
C THR A 204 2.72 7.26 10.78
N LEU A 205 1.47 7.68 11.03
CA LEU A 205 0.32 6.79 11.17
C LEU A 205 -0.51 6.83 9.88
N ILE A 206 -0.57 5.71 9.17
CA ILE A 206 -1.16 5.61 7.83
C ILE A 206 -2.42 4.74 7.90
N ARG A 207 -3.50 5.12 7.23
CA ARG A 207 -4.70 4.25 7.08
C ARG A 207 -4.32 3.01 6.26
N ALA A 208 -4.68 1.81 6.69
CA ALA A 208 -4.31 0.58 6.00
C ALA A 208 -4.76 0.55 4.53
N ARG A 209 -5.98 1.03 4.27
CA ARG A 209 -6.54 1.15 2.93
C ARG A 209 -5.83 2.23 2.13
N GLY A 210 -5.18 1.84 1.04
CA GLY A 210 -4.34 2.71 0.19
C GLY A 210 -2.88 2.78 0.62
N ALA A 211 -2.51 2.19 1.76
CA ALA A 211 -1.12 2.10 2.18
C ALA A 211 -0.32 1.15 1.29
N TYR A 212 0.95 1.46 1.07
CA TYR A 212 1.90 0.60 0.38
C TYR A 212 3.34 0.83 0.84
N LYS A 213 4.19 -0.18 0.69
CA LYS A 213 5.63 -0.09 0.89
C LYS A 213 6.26 0.64 -0.30
N SER A 214 6.70 1.88 -0.07
CA SER A 214 7.23 2.80 -1.08
C SER A 214 8.75 2.67 -1.26
N HIS A 215 9.46 2.10 -0.28
CA HIS A 215 10.91 1.95 -0.34
C HIS A 215 11.37 0.60 0.22
N THR A 216 12.45 0.08 -0.35
CA THR A 216 13.07 -1.18 0.05
C THR A 216 13.97 -1.10 1.29
N SER A 217 14.26 0.10 1.82
CA SER A 217 15.30 0.28 2.85
C SER A 217 15.15 1.54 3.73
N GLU A 218 14.47 2.60 3.25
CA GLU A 218 14.24 3.80 4.06
C GLU A 218 13.30 3.51 5.24
N LYS A 219 13.59 4.11 6.40
CA LYS A 219 12.81 3.95 7.64
C LYS A 219 11.39 4.51 7.55
N ASP A 220 11.13 5.46 6.65
CA ASP A 220 9.81 5.95 6.25
C ASP A 220 9.30 5.22 5.00
N GLY A 221 9.55 3.91 4.92
CA GLY A 221 9.31 3.08 3.74
C GLY A 221 7.85 2.77 3.41
N PHE A 222 6.87 3.36 4.11
CA PHE A 222 5.44 3.22 3.79
C PHE A 222 4.82 4.58 3.43
N ARG A 223 3.99 4.60 2.39
CA ARG A 223 3.19 5.77 1.96
C ARG A 223 1.75 5.35 1.70
N THR A 224 0.90 6.30 1.31
CA THR A 224 -0.49 6.04 0.93
C THR A 224 -0.84 6.75 -0.37
N ASN A 225 -1.67 6.12 -1.17
CA ASN A 225 -2.32 6.73 -2.34
C ASN A 225 -3.77 7.16 -2.04
N ALA A 226 -4.34 6.77 -0.90
CA ALA A 226 -5.67 7.23 -0.51
C ALA A 226 -5.63 8.72 -0.12
N GLY A 227 -6.66 9.46 -0.54
CA GLY A 227 -6.86 10.86 -0.15
C GLY A 227 -7.21 11.02 1.33
N GLU A 228 -7.13 12.25 1.83
CA GLU A 228 -7.43 12.57 3.24
C GLU A 228 -8.90 12.29 3.61
N ASP A 229 -9.82 12.47 2.66
CA ASP A 229 -11.27 12.25 2.82
C ASP A 229 -11.67 10.77 2.65
N LEU A 230 -10.74 9.83 2.86
CA LEU A 230 -10.99 8.40 2.72
C LEU A 230 -12.20 7.94 3.56
N VAL A 231 -13.28 7.55 2.86
CA VAL A 231 -14.41 6.86 3.47
C VAL A 231 -14.14 5.36 3.48
N ARG A 232 -14.10 4.77 4.67
CA ARG A 232 -13.93 3.33 4.82
C ARG A 232 -15.21 2.59 4.40
N PRO A 233 -15.14 1.61 3.47
CA PRO A 233 -16.30 0.79 3.14
C PRO A 233 -16.85 0.05 4.36
N LYS A 234 -18.13 -0.30 4.32
CA LYS A 234 -18.73 -1.15 5.36
C LYS A 234 -17.94 -2.47 5.45
N PRO A 235 -17.58 -2.93 6.66
CA PRO A 235 -16.86 -4.19 6.80
C PRO A 235 -17.71 -5.36 6.31
N LEU A 236 -17.02 -6.35 5.73
CA LEU A 236 -17.62 -7.61 5.32
C LEU A 236 -17.65 -8.60 6.49
N ASP A 237 -18.58 -9.56 6.42
CA ASP A 237 -18.52 -10.72 7.31
C ASP A 237 -17.32 -11.59 6.94
N PHE A 238 -16.50 -11.94 7.93
CA PHE A 238 -15.29 -12.72 7.67
C PHE A 238 -15.60 -14.09 7.05
N LYS A 239 -14.95 -14.36 5.92
CA LYS A 239 -14.88 -15.65 5.25
C LYS A 239 -13.41 -15.94 4.88
N PRO A 240 -12.91 -17.16 5.13
CA PRO A 240 -11.53 -17.51 4.80
C PRO A 240 -11.20 -17.27 3.32
N LEU A 241 -10.06 -16.63 3.07
CA LEU A 241 -9.54 -16.30 1.74
C LEU A 241 -8.75 -17.45 1.12
N GLU A 242 -8.24 -18.40 1.91
CA GLU A 242 -7.28 -19.43 1.46
C GLU A 242 -7.69 -20.24 0.22
N SER A 243 -8.99 -20.39 -0.02
CA SER A 243 -9.54 -21.15 -1.14
C SER A 243 -9.76 -20.34 -2.42
N TYR A 244 -9.50 -19.04 -2.38
CA TYR A 244 -9.78 -18.11 -3.48
C TYR A 244 -8.50 -17.67 -4.17
N ARG A 245 -8.29 -18.14 -5.39
CA ARG A 245 -7.12 -17.78 -6.19
C ARG A 245 -7.39 -16.52 -7.01
N VAL A 246 -6.69 -15.45 -6.66
CA VAL A 246 -6.62 -14.19 -7.42
C VAL A 246 -5.17 -13.95 -7.84
N ASP A 247 -4.95 -13.86 -9.15
CA ASP A 247 -3.62 -13.66 -9.72
C ASP A 247 -3.40 -12.19 -10.11
N ILE A 248 -2.18 -11.69 -9.92
CA ILE A 248 -1.73 -10.38 -10.38
C ILE A 248 -0.94 -10.56 -11.67
N ILE A 249 -1.29 -9.84 -12.72
CA ILE A 249 -0.62 -9.87 -14.02
C ILE A 249 -0.11 -8.47 -14.36
N ALA A 250 1.20 -8.32 -14.44
CA ALA A 250 1.83 -7.07 -14.85
C ALA A 250 1.74 -6.87 -16.37
N ALA A 251 1.24 -5.71 -16.80
CA ALA A 251 1.26 -5.28 -18.18
C ALA A 251 2.57 -4.55 -18.53
N TYR A 252 3.01 -4.73 -19.75
CA TYR A 252 4.19 -4.09 -20.33
C TYR A 252 4.01 -3.94 -21.85
N PRO A 253 4.81 -3.13 -22.54
CA PRO A 253 4.75 -3.03 -24.00
C PRO A 253 4.96 -4.41 -24.64
N GLY A 254 3.95 -4.91 -25.34
CA GLY A 254 3.97 -6.26 -25.93
C GLY A 254 3.59 -7.40 -24.98
N ALA A 255 3.01 -7.11 -23.81
CA ALA A 255 2.46 -8.14 -22.94
C ALA A 255 1.42 -9.00 -23.70
N PRO A 256 1.60 -10.33 -23.74
CA PRO A 256 0.78 -11.18 -24.59
C PRO A 256 -0.51 -11.62 -23.90
N ARG A 257 -1.53 -11.92 -24.71
CA ARG A 257 -2.78 -12.55 -24.25
C ARG A 257 -2.55 -13.82 -23.43
N ALA A 258 -1.51 -14.58 -23.78
CA ALA A 258 -1.17 -15.86 -23.15
C ALA A 258 -1.00 -15.78 -21.62
N LEU A 259 -0.62 -14.63 -21.06
CA LEU A 259 -0.54 -14.45 -19.61
C LEU A 259 -1.90 -14.61 -18.93
N VAL A 260 -2.94 -14.01 -19.52
CA VAL A 260 -4.32 -14.06 -19.01
C VAL A 260 -4.89 -15.46 -19.19
N ASP A 261 -4.71 -16.05 -20.38
CA ASP A 261 -5.20 -17.40 -20.68
C ASP A 261 -4.54 -18.45 -19.77
N ALA A 262 -3.25 -18.31 -19.45
CA ALA A 262 -2.53 -19.20 -18.54
C ALA A 262 -3.05 -19.11 -17.08
N ALA A 263 -3.27 -17.89 -16.57
CA ALA A 263 -3.82 -17.70 -15.23
C ALA A 263 -5.20 -18.38 -15.09
N ILE A 264 -6.10 -18.15 -16.05
CA ILE A 264 -7.46 -18.71 -16.03
C ILE A 264 -7.43 -20.24 -16.20
N SER A 265 -6.67 -20.76 -17.16
CA SER A 265 -6.60 -22.21 -17.42
C SER A 265 -6.00 -22.99 -16.26
N THR A 266 -5.19 -22.35 -15.40
CA THR A 266 -4.65 -22.96 -14.18
C THR A 266 -5.53 -22.73 -12.94
N GLY A 267 -6.67 -22.06 -13.08
CA GLY A 267 -7.68 -21.96 -12.03
C GLY A 267 -7.75 -20.62 -11.28
N ALA A 268 -7.20 -19.53 -11.82
CA ALA A 268 -7.48 -18.19 -11.27
C ALA A 268 -8.99 -17.89 -11.38
N GLN A 269 -9.59 -17.46 -10.27
CA GLN A 269 -11.02 -17.16 -10.17
C GLN A 269 -11.33 -15.68 -10.40
N ALA A 270 -10.32 -14.82 -10.24
CA ALA A 270 -10.35 -13.41 -10.59
C ALA A 270 -8.93 -12.92 -10.90
N LEU A 271 -8.83 -11.77 -11.54
CA LEU A 271 -7.56 -11.19 -11.98
C LEU A 271 -7.39 -9.76 -11.49
N VAL A 272 -6.16 -9.41 -11.12
CA VAL A 272 -5.70 -8.04 -10.98
C VAL A 272 -4.72 -7.77 -12.11
N ILE A 273 -4.96 -6.75 -12.92
CA ILE A 273 -4.07 -6.35 -14.00
C ILE A 273 -3.32 -5.11 -13.56
N GLU A 274 -2.00 -5.22 -13.38
CA GLU A 274 -1.15 -4.06 -13.10
C GLU A 274 -0.82 -3.35 -14.41
N GLY A 275 -1.65 -2.37 -14.75
CA GLY A 275 -1.56 -1.58 -15.97
C GLY A 275 -0.39 -0.60 -16.00
N MET A 276 -0.20 0.03 -17.15
CA MET A 276 0.76 1.12 -17.35
C MET A 276 0.04 2.48 -17.29
N GLY A 277 0.73 3.54 -16.83
CA GLY A 277 0.16 4.89 -16.81
C GLY A 277 -1.10 4.95 -15.93
N ALA A 278 -2.21 5.44 -16.47
CA ALA A 278 -3.50 5.52 -15.77
C ALA A 278 -4.32 4.20 -15.81
N GLY A 279 -3.66 3.04 -15.84
CA GLY A 279 -4.32 1.73 -15.97
C GLY A 279 -4.62 1.31 -17.40
N ASN A 280 -3.67 1.52 -18.32
CA ASN A 280 -3.76 1.14 -19.72
C ASN A 280 -2.91 -0.10 -20.04
N VAL A 281 -3.28 -0.84 -21.08
CA VAL A 281 -2.59 -2.05 -21.54
C VAL A 281 -2.43 -2.09 -23.07
N GLY A 282 -1.63 -3.04 -23.56
CA GLY A 282 -1.51 -3.30 -25.01
C GLY A 282 -2.71 -4.07 -25.56
N GLY A 283 -2.91 -4.04 -26.89
CA GLY A 283 -4.06 -4.67 -27.54
C GLY A 283 -4.16 -6.19 -27.32
N ASP A 284 -3.04 -6.92 -27.41
CA ASP A 284 -3.04 -8.38 -27.28
C ASP A 284 -3.48 -8.85 -25.89
N ILE A 285 -2.85 -8.35 -24.81
CA ILE A 285 -3.32 -8.64 -23.45
C ILE A 285 -4.77 -8.14 -23.21
N ALA A 286 -5.19 -7.03 -23.82
CA ALA A 286 -6.56 -6.56 -23.72
C ALA A 286 -7.58 -7.55 -24.30
N GLU A 287 -7.27 -8.24 -25.40
CA GLU A 287 -8.12 -9.31 -25.93
C GLU A 287 -8.31 -10.44 -24.93
N GLY A 288 -7.24 -10.81 -24.19
CA GLY A 288 -7.33 -11.79 -23.10
C GLY A 288 -8.22 -11.30 -21.95
N ILE A 289 -8.05 -10.05 -21.53
CA ILE A 289 -8.84 -9.41 -20.47
C ILE A 289 -10.33 -9.39 -20.86
N VAL A 290 -10.66 -8.98 -22.08
CA VAL A 290 -12.05 -8.93 -22.56
C VAL A 290 -12.65 -10.34 -22.63
N ALA A 291 -11.92 -11.32 -23.17
CA ALA A 291 -12.39 -12.71 -23.23
C ALA A 291 -12.61 -13.33 -21.84
N ALA A 292 -11.84 -12.91 -20.84
CA ALA A 292 -12.01 -13.31 -19.45
C ALA A 292 -13.26 -12.64 -18.83
N ALA A 293 -13.44 -11.34 -19.05
CA ALA A 293 -14.61 -10.59 -18.59
C ALA A 293 -15.92 -11.13 -19.18
N GLU A 294 -15.93 -11.52 -20.45
CA GLU A 294 -17.09 -12.17 -21.11
C GLU A 294 -17.46 -13.52 -20.49
N LYS A 295 -16.54 -14.18 -19.77
CA LYS A 295 -16.79 -15.38 -18.97
C LYS A 295 -17.20 -15.08 -17.54
N ASN A 296 -17.50 -13.82 -17.22
CA ASN A 296 -17.83 -13.32 -15.87
C ASN A 296 -16.73 -13.53 -14.84
N ILE A 297 -15.46 -13.58 -15.26
CA ILE A 297 -14.33 -13.57 -14.34
C ILE A 297 -14.14 -12.11 -13.88
N PRO A 298 -14.15 -11.82 -12.56
CA PRO A 298 -13.93 -10.47 -12.07
C PRO A 298 -12.50 -10.01 -12.37
N ILE A 299 -12.36 -8.77 -12.87
CA ILE A 299 -11.07 -8.19 -13.21
C ILE A 299 -10.97 -6.78 -12.63
N VAL A 300 -9.89 -6.53 -11.90
CA VAL A 300 -9.54 -5.21 -11.38
C VAL A 300 -8.30 -4.69 -12.10
N MET A 301 -8.38 -3.50 -12.66
CA MET A 301 -7.27 -2.78 -13.28
C MET A 301 -6.61 -1.87 -12.24
N THR A 302 -5.32 -2.07 -12.01
CA THR A 302 -4.46 -1.20 -11.20
C THR A 302 -3.41 -0.53 -12.09
N THR A 303 -2.40 0.08 -11.48
CA THR A 303 -1.24 0.62 -12.21
C THR A 303 0.06 0.31 -11.49
N ARG A 304 1.13 0.15 -12.27
CA ARG A 304 2.51 0.10 -11.77
C ARG A 304 3.04 1.47 -11.34
N VAL A 305 2.35 2.56 -11.71
CA VAL A 305 2.75 3.93 -11.36
C VAL A 305 2.55 4.14 -9.87
N ASP A 306 3.49 4.84 -9.23
CA ASP A 306 3.53 4.91 -7.78
C ASP A 306 2.36 5.65 -7.13
N ALA A 307 1.84 6.69 -7.79
CA ALA A 307 0.73 7.49 -7.32
C ALA A 307 -0.20 7.92 -8.46
N GLY A 308 -1.46 8.17 -8.12
CA GLY A 308 -2.52 8.55 -9.05
C GLY A 308 -3.67 7.54 -9.07
N LEU A 309 -4.83 8.00 -9.53
CA LEU A 309 -6.05 7.20 -9.58
C LEU A 309 -6.17 6.43 -10.90
N VAL A 310 -6.74 5.23 -10.83
CA VAL A 310 -7.10 4.43 -12.01
C VAL A 310 -8.60 4.60 -12.31
N GLU A 311 -8.93 5.62 -13.09
CA GLU A 311 -10.31 5.99 -13.45
C GLU A 311 -10.74 5.50 -14.85
N GLY A 312 -9.80 4.99 -15.65
CA GLY A 312 -10.09 4.51 -17.01
C GLY A 312 -10.53 5.63 -17.97
N THR A 313 -9.63 6.56 -18.27
CA THR A 313 -9.93 7.76 -19.09
C THR A 313 -9.68 7.59 -20.59
N TYR A 314 -8.83 6.66 -21.00
CA TYR A 314 -8.42 6.48 -22.39
C TYR A 314 -9.26 5.42 -23.12
N GLY A 315 -9.60 5.68 -24.39
CA GLY A 315 -10.26 4.71 -25.28
C GLY A 315 -9.27 3.85 -26.09
N GLY A 316 -9.81 2.98 -26.94
CA GLY A 316 -9.04 2.05 -27.77
C GLY A 316 -8.93 0.67 -27.13
N ALA A 317 -8.43 -0.33 -27.87
CA ALA A 317 -8.50 -1.74 -27.48
C ALA A 317 -7.97 -2.02 -26.05
N GLY A 318 -6.90 -1.34 -25.63
CA GLY A 318 -6.33 -1.47 -24.29
C GLY A 318 -6.47 -0.22 -23.40
N GLY A 319 -7.32 0.73 -23.79
CA GLY A 319 -7.61 1.91 -22.99
C GLY A 319 -8.54 1.59 -21.83
N GLY A 320 -8.26 2.13 -20.65
CA GLY A 320 -9.05 1.86 -19.44
C GLY A 320 -10.54 2.17 -19.57
N ALA A 321 -10.95 3.18 -20.35
CA ALA A 321 -12.36 3.52 -20.57
C ALA A 321 -13.09 2.41 -21.35
N THR A 322 -12.42 1.86 -22.38
CA THR A 322 -12.97 0.77 -23.19
C THR A 322 -13.07 -0.51 -22.38
N LEU A 323 -12.07 -0.82 -21.55
CA LEU A 323 -12.11 -1.98 -20.67
C LEU A 323 -13.17 -1.86 -19.57
N ALA A 324 -13.40 -0.66 -19.03
CA ALA A 324 -14.47 -0.41 -18.07
C ALA A 324 -15.87 -0.73 -18.64
N GLN A 325 -16.12 -0.38 -19.91
CA GLN A 325 -17.36 -0.75 -20.62
C GLN A 325 -17.52 -2.26 -20.79
N LYS A 326 -16.44 -3.03 -20.69
CA LYS A 326 -16.43 -4.50 -20.72
C LYS A 326 -16.51 -5.13 -19.34
N GLY A 327 -16.70 -4.33 -18.29
CA GLY A 327 -16.87 -4.81 -16.91
C GLY A 327 -15.58 -4.89 -16.10
N VAL A 328 -14.44 -4.41 -16.62
CA VAL A 328 -13.22 -4.26 -15.84
C VAL A 328 -13.39 -3.13 -14.81
N ILE A 329 -12.96 -3.37 -13.59
CA ILE A 329 -13.14 -2.48 -12.44
C ILE A 329 -11.85 -1.70 -12.22
N GLY A 330 -11.89 -0.37 -12.16
CA GLY A 330 -10.73 0.42 -11.75
C GLY A 330 -10.44 0.21 -10.26
N SER A 331 -9.17 0.03 -9.89
CA SER A 331 -8.76 -0.11 -8.48
C SER A 331 -8.74 1.21 -7.72
N ASN A 332 -8.87 2.31 -8.46
CA ASN A 332 -8.76 3.66 -7.97
C ASN A 332 -7.37 3.90 -7.31
N TYR A 333 -7.29 4.08 -5.98
CA TYR A 333 -6.01 4.27 -5.27
C TYR A 333 -5.37 2.96 -4.76
N LEU A 334 -6.07 1.82 -4.84
CA LEU A 334 -5.52 0.55 -4.37
C LEU A 334 -4.47 0.01 -5.35
N ARG A 335 -3.30 -0.37 -4.81
CA ARG A 335 -2.24 -1.05 -5.57
C ARG A 335 -2.54 -2.54 -5.72
N ALA A 336 -1.77 -3.22 -6.58
CA ALA A 336 -2.02 -4.60 -6.97
C ALA A 336 -2.15 -5.59 -5.80
N GLY A 337 -1.25 -5.51 -4.80
CA GLY A 337 -1.30 -6.34 -3.59
C GLY A 337 -2.61 -6.18 -2.83
N GLN A 338 -2.97 -4.93 -2.52
CA GLN A 338 -4.22 -4.61 -1.83
C GLN A 338 -5.47 -4.98 -2.65
N SER A 339 -5.49 -4.71 -3.95
CA SER A 339 -6.59 -5.10 -4.84
C SER A 339 -6.79 -6.61 -4.89
N ARG A 340 -5.70 -7.38 -4.87
CA ARG A 340 -5.77 -8.85 -4.85
C ARG A 340 -6.48 -9.34 -3.59
N ILE A 341 -6.16 -8.78 -2.43
CA ILE A 341 -6.79 -9.13 -1.15
C ILE A 341 -8.27 -8.76 -1.12
N VAL A 342 -8.62 -7.52 -1.52
CA VAL A 342 -10.01 -7.06 -1.53
C VAL A 342 -10.85 -7.88 -2.52
N LEU A 343 -10.28 -8.25 -3.66
CA LEU A 343 -10.97 -9.10 -4.64
C LEU A 343 -11.14 -10.54 -4.14
N ALA A 344 -10.16 -11.10 -3.43
CA ALA A 344 -10.31 -12.39 -2.76
C ALA A 344 -11.42 -12.35 -1.70
N ALA A 345 -11.51 -11.26 -0.92
CA ALA A 345 -12.59 -11.06 0.04
C ALA A 345 -13.97 -10.95 -0.64
N ALA A 346 -14.05 -10.29 -1.79
CA ALA A 346 -15.27 -10.22 -2.59
C ALA A 346 -15.74 -11.62 -3.01
N LEU A 347 -14.83 -12.44 -3.55
CA LEU A 347 -15.13 -13.82 -3.93
C LEU A 347 -15.55 -14.68 -2.73
N ALA A 348 -14.88 -14.51 -1.59
CA ALA A 348 -15.14 -15.27 -0.37
C ALA A 348 -16.51 -14.99 0.25
N THR A 349 -16.97 -13.76 0.11
CA THR A 349 -18.21 -13.28 0.74
C THR A 349 -19.39 -13.20 -0.23
N GLY A 350 -19.13 -13.27 -1.54
CA GLY A 350 -20.13 -12.99 -2.58
C GLY A 350 -20.47 -11.51 -2.71
N ALA A 351 -19.70 -10.61 -2.09
CA ALA A 351 -19.88 -9.17 -2.24
C ALA A 351 -19.57 -8.74 -3.67
N ASP A 352 -20.31 -7.76 -4.18
CA ASP A 352 -20.04 -7.17 -5.50
C ASP A 352 -18.69 -6.43 -5.46
N PRO A 353 -17.68 -6.88 -6.23
CA PRO A 353 -16.38 -6.20 -6.26
C PRO A 353 -16.52 -4.72 -6.64
N LYS A 354 -17.49 -4.35 -7.48
CA LYS A 354 -17.68 -2.94 -7.86
C LYS A 354 -17.95 -2.05 -6.66
N VAL A 355 -18.66 -2.52 -5.65
CA VAL A 355 -18.94 -1.75 -4.42
C VAL A 355 -17.70 -1.60 -3.55
N LEU A 356 -16.79 -2.58 -3.57
CA LEU A 356 -15.58 -2.57 -2.75
C LEU A 356 -14.45 -1.71 -3.36
N PHE A 357 -14.50 -1.49 -4.67
CA PHE A 357 -13.54 -0.71 -5.44
C PHE A 357 -14.10 0.64 -5.93
N SER A 358 -15.42 0.84 -5.92
CA SER A 358 -16.00 2.16 -6.12
C SER A 358 -15.60 3.06 -4.97
N GLU A 359 -15.16 4.28 -5.28
CA GLU A 359 -15.20 5.34 -4.27
C GLU A 359 -16.64 5.53 -3.80
N ALA A 360 -16.75 5.81 -2.50
CA ALA A 360 -17.99 6.17 -1.82
C ALA A 360 -18.53 7.52 -2.29
#